data_AF-A0A7G6E6K0-F1
#
_entry.id   AF-A0A7G6E6K0-F1
#
_cell.length_a   1.000
_cell.length_b   1.000
_cell.length_c   1.000
_cell.angle_alpha   90.00
_cell.angle_beta   90.00
_cell.angle_gamma   90.00
#
_symmetry.space_group_name_H-M   'P 1'
#
loop_
_entity.id
_entity.type
_entity.pdbx_description
1 polymer ?
#
loop_
_entity_poly.entity_id
_entity_poly.type
_entity_poly.pdbx_seq_one_letter_code
_entity_poly.pdbx_strand_id
1 'polypeptide(L)'
;MNYDTSLYVENLQKILSEPLCIQGNPQYLDISSSQLIEDELLREAKDQVPPSDPLIKGLGLILESMEKGPFDLTRFGINELLKSYLFKVNEENQEYCTMCYLNCIYQIYLYGLMEYYPFTDLLWEYLSLCFHAMGIYLVDHKLDKGCQVFLNKVSTMGKLAAQKGLHTSSIQHFLHNLEIRANESGFPDLADNAKNHRFNLETF
;
A
#
# COMPACT_ATOMS: atom_id res chain seq x y z
N MET A 1 14.96 25.38 1.15
CA MET A 1 14.64 24.63 2.38
C MET A 1 15.77 23.64 2.61
N ASN A 2 16.30 23.55 3.83
CA ASN A 2 17.21 22.48 4.20
C ASN A 2 16.35 21.34 4.74
N TYR A 3 16.29 20.21 4.04
CA TYR A 3 15.50 19.07 4.48
C TYR A 3 16.39 18.18 5.34
N ASP A 4 16.09 18.10 6.64
CA ASP A 4 16.74 17.16 7.53
C ASP A 4 16.13 15.77 7.31
N THR A 5 16.79 14.98 6.47
CA THR A 5 16.36 13.63 6.12
C THR A 5 16.33 12.69 7.32
N SER A 6 17.22 12.89 8.29
CA SER A 6 17.30 12.04 9.49
C SER A 6 16.11 12.30 10.39
N LEU A 7 15.82 13.59 10.65
CA LEU A 7 14.65 13.97 11.44
C LEU A 7 13.33 13.52 10.79
N TYR A 8 13.22 13.61 9.46
CA TYR A 8 12.04 13.12 8.74
C TYR A 8 11.83 11.61 8.94
N VAL A 9 12.89 10.81 8.75
CA VAL A 9 12.84 9.35 8.92
C VAL A 9 12.54 8.97 10.38
N GLU A 10 13.18 9.62 11.35
CA GLU A 10 12.95 9.36 12.78
C GLU A 10 11.49 9.64 13.17
N ASN A 11 10.92 10.74 12.68
CA ASN A 11 9.51 11.07 12.92
C ASN A 11 8.57 10.02 12.34
N LEU A 12 8.81 9.58 11.11
CA LEU A 12 8.02 8.52 10.48
C LEU A 12 8.14 7.20 11.23
N GLN A 13 9.35 6.79 11.61
CA GLN A 13 9.58 5.56 12.38
C GLN A 13 8.84 5.60 13.71
N LYS A 14 8.88 6.74 14.41
CA LYS A 14 8.14 6.94 15.66
C LYS A 14 6.64 6.73 15.45
N ILE A 15 6.04 7.41 14.47
CA ILE A 15 4.61 7.28 14.14
C ILE A 15 4.28 5.83 13.78
N LEU A 16 5.03 5.23 12.86
CA LEU A 16 4.76 3.91 12.31
C LEU A 16 5.07 2.76 13.29
N SER A 17 5.72 3.04 14.41
CA SER A 17 5.93 2.09 15.52
C SER A 17 4.67 1.91 16.38
N GLU A 18 3.72 2.85 16.34
CA GLU A 18 2.47 2.76 17.11
C GLU A 18 1.62 1.56 16.61
N PRO A 19 0.85 0.89 17.50
CA PRO A 19 -0.06 -0.19 17.09
C PRO A 19 -1.08 0.29 16.06
N LEU A 20 -1.42 -0.59 15.11
CA LEU A 20 -2.50 -0.30 14.16
C LEU A 20 -3.84 -0.21 14.90
N CYS A 21 -4.71 0.70 14.49
CA CYS A 21 -6.08 0.76 14.98
C CYS A 21 -6.96 -0.32 14.33
N ILE A 22 -6.69 -1.58 14.64
CA ILE A 22 -7.33 -2.75 14.01
C ILE A 22 -8.84 -2.82 14.32
N GLN A 23 -9.29 -2.30 15.47
CA GLN A 23 -10.67 -2.44 15.93
C GLN A 23 -11.54 -1.18 15.78
N GLY A 24 -11.00 -0.11 15.18
CA GLY A 24 -11.69 1.19 15.14
C GLY A 24 -11.97 1.77 16.53
N ASN A 25 -12.56 2.95 16.59
CA ASN A 25 -13.28 3.38 17.78
C ASN A 25 -14.71 2.85 17.59
N PRO A 26 -15.22 1.89 18.39
CA PRO A 26 -16.58 1.37 18.21
C PRO A 26 -17.66 2.44 18.35
N GLN A 27 -17.31 3.61 18.89
CA GLN A 27 -18.19 4.76 19.03
C GLN A 27 -18.15 5.70 17.82
N TYR A 28 -17.16 5.57 16.93
CA TYR A 28 -17.12 6.34 15.69
C TYR A 28 -18.01 5.68 14.63
N LEU A 29 -19.00 6.42 14.15
CA LEU A 29 -19.88 5.99 13.08
C LEU A 29 -19.25 6.28 11.71
N ASP A 30 -18.67 5.25 11.09
CA ASP A 30 -18.38 5.28 9.66
C ASP A 30 -19.65 4.96 8.89
N ILE A 31 -20.24 5.98 8.25
CA ILE A 31 -21.48 5.84 7.48
C ILE A 31 -21.34 4.80 6.37
N SER A 32 -20.15 4.61 5.79
CA SER A 32 -19.93 3.64 4.72
C SER A 32 -20.05 2.19 5.19
N SER A 33 -19.95 1.96 6.51
CA SER A 33 -20.06 0.62 7.11
C SER A 33 -21.49 0.21 7.48
N SER A 34 -22.45 1.14 7.41
CA SER A 34 -23.83 0.93 7.84
C SER A 34 -24.80 0.93 6.67
N GLN A 35 -25.60 -0.13 6.53
CA GLN A 35 -26.64 -0.22 5.49
C GLN A 35 -27.86 0.65 5.79
N LEU A 36 -28.10 0.94 7.07
CA LEU A 36 -29.20 1.78 7.54
C LEU A 36 -28.67 2.69 8.65
N ILE A 37 -29.03 3.96 8.59
CA ILE A 37 -28.61 4.98 9.55
C ILE A 37 -29.83 5.40 10.37
N GLU A 38 -29.79 5.13 11.66
CA GLU A 38 -30.86 5.50 12.61
C GLU A 38 -30.54 6.82 13.31
N ASP A 39 -31.57 7.61 13.60
CA ASP A 39 -31.44 8.91 14.26
C ASP A 39 -30.78 8.82 15.64
N GLU A 40 -30.98 7.71 16.36
CA GLU A 40 -30.37 7.45 17.67
C GLU A 40 -28.86 7.25 17.53
N LEU A 41 -28.43 6.43 16.55
CA LEU A 41 -27.03 6.18 16.24
C LEU A 41 -26.29 7.48 15.86
N LEU A 42 -26.94 8.36 15.08
CA LEU A 42 -26.39 9.67 14.72
C LEU A 42 -26.23 10.59 15.93
N ARG A 43 -27.17 10.57 16.87
CA ARG A 43 -27.10 11.37 18.10
C ARG A 43 -25.96 10.90 19.00
N GLU A 44 -25.78 9.58 19.12
CA GLU A 44 -24.72 8.98 19.94
C GLU A 44 -23.32 9.23 19.35
N ALA A 45 -23.19 9.19 18.03
CA ALA A 45 -21.92 9.38 17.34
C ALA A 45 -21.56 10.85 17.06
N LYS A 46 -22.44 11.82 17.36
CA LYS A 46 -22.33 13.23 16.93
C LYS A 46 -20.98 13.88 17.24
N ASP A 47 -20.45 13.66 18.44
CA ASP A 47 -19.21 14.28 18.93
C ASP A 47 -18.03 13.29 18.92
N GLN A 48 -18.24 12.09 18.35
CA GLN A 48 -17.22 11.04 18.29
C GLN A 48 -16.29 11.27 17.09
N VAL A 49 -14.99 11.19 17.34
CA VAL A 49 -13.96 11.32 16.31
C VAL A 49 -13.35 9.94 16.00
N PRO A 50 -12.88 9.73 14.76
CA PRO A 50 -12.21 8.48 14.41
C PRO A 50 -10.94 8.32 15.25
N PRO A 51 -10.52 7.09 15.54
CA PRO A 51 -9.30 6.85 16.28
C PRO A 51 -8.10 7.36 15.49
N SER A 52 -7.07 7.81 16.20
CA SER A 52 -5.82 8.24 15.61
C SER A 52 -5.08 7.03 15.00
N ASP A 53 -5.12 6.88 13.68
CA ASP A 53 -4.39 5.83 12.97
C ASP A 53 -2.96 6.29 12.59
N PRO A 54 -1.90 5.57 13.02
CA PRO A 54 -0.53 5.90 12.63
C PRO A 54 -0.28 5.82 11.12
N LEU A 55 -1.02 5.00 10.37
CA LEU A 55 -0.91 4.94 8.91
C LEU A 55 -1.42 6.20 8.23
N ILE A 56 -2.52 6.77 8.72
CA ILE A 56 -3.06 8.03 8.19
C ILE A 56 -2.09 9.17 8.46
N LYS A 57 -1.52 9.24 9.67
CA LYS A 57 -0.50 10.23 10.02
C LYS A 57 0.76 10.08 9.15
N GLY A 58 1.26 8.85 9.00
CA GLY A 58 2.41 8.55 8.16
C GLY A 58 2.16 8.91 6.69
N LEU A 59 1.01 8.53 6.15
CA LEU A 59 0.58 8.91 4.80
C LEU A 59 0.57 10.43 4.62
N GLY A 60 0.02 11.18 5.57
CA GLY A 60 0.01 12.64 5.52
C GLY A 60 1.41 13.25 5.37
N LEU A 61 2.39 12.75 6.13
CA LEU A 61 3.79 13.20 6.01
C LEU A 61 4.43 12.83 4.67
N ILE A 62 4.08 11.68 4.10
CA ILE A 62 4.58 11.27 2.78
C ILE A 62 3.98 12.17 1.70
N LEU A 63 2.67 12.41 1.73
CA LEU A 63 2.00 13.29 0.76
C LEU A 63 2.51 14.74 0.84
N GLU A 64 2.78 15.25 2.05
CA GLU A 64 3.41 16.57 2.20
C GLU A 64 4.82 16.59 1.57
N SER A 65 5.59 15.50 1.72
CA SER A 65 6.90 15.40 1.07
C SER A 65 6.80 15.32 -0.45
N MET A 66 5.73 14.74 -1.00
CA MET A 66 5.46 14.74 -2.44
C MET A 66 5.12 16.13 -2.98
N GLU A 67 4.38 16.92 -2.21
CA GLU A 67 3.97 18.27 -2.60
C GLU A 67 5.13 19.26 -2.52
N LYS A 68 5.95 19.19 -1.46
CA LYS A 68 6.88 20.27 -1.09
C LYS A 68 8.34 19.85 -1.02
N GLY A 69 8.66 18.57 -1.17
CA GLY A 69 9.99 18.01 -0.94
C GLY A 69 10.68 17.49 -2.20
N PRO A 70 11.99 17.20 -2.14
CA PRO A 70 12.65 16.38 -3.14
C PRO A 70 12.11 14.96 -3.12
N PHE A 71 12.13 14.29 -4.27
CA PHE A 71 11.65 12.90 -4.40
C PHE A 71 12.28 11.93 -3.39
N ASP A 72 13.52 12.17 -2.96
CA ASP A 72 14.18 11.35 -1.94
C ASP A 72 13.41 11.24 -0.62
N LEU A 73 12.74 12.30 -0.18
CA LEU A 73 11.91 12.23 1.04
C LEU A 73 10.71 11.31 0.83
N THR A 74 10.01 11.44 -0.29
CA THR A 74 8.92 10.53 -0.67
C THR A 74 9.41 9.08 -0.70
N ARG A 75 10.58 8.86 -1.31
CA ARG A 75 11.22 7.54 -1.40
C ARG A 75 11.50 6.96 -0.02
N PHE A 76 12.10 7.75 0.88
CA PHE A 76 12.35 7.33 2.26
C PHE A 76 11.04 7.06 3.00
N GLY A 77 10.03 7.90 2.80
CA GLY A 77 8.72 7.74 3.44
C GLY A 77 8.02 6.44 3.05
N ILE A 78 7.99 6.13 1.75
CA ILE A 78 7.49 4.85 1.23
C ILE A 78 8.31 3.69 1.82
N ASN A 79 9.63 3.80 1.86
CA ASN A 79 10.48 2.75 2.42
C ASN A 79 10.16 2.46 3.89
N GLU A 80 10.02 3.50 4.73
CA GLU A 80 9.66 3.32 6.14
C GLU A 80 8.25 2.72 6.30
N LEU A 81 7.30 3.14 5.46
CA LEU A 81 5.94 2.57 5.43
C LEU A 81 5.98 1.08 5.11
N LEU A 82 6.74 0.67 4.09
CA LEU A 82 6.87 -0.73 3.68
C LEU A 82 7.65 -1.58 4.70
N LYS A 83 8.70 -1.04 5.34
CA LYS A 83 9.38 -1.73 6.45
C LYS A 83 8.46 -1.96 7.63
N SER A 84 7.67 -0.94 7.99
CA SER A 84 6.67 -1.05 9.05
C SER A 84 5.65 -2.15 8.75
N TYR A 85 5.20 -2.25 7.50
CA TYR A 85 4.33 -3.35 7.04
C TYR A 85 5.00 -4.72 7.26
N LEU A 86 6.21 -4.92 6.72
CA LEU A 86 6.91 -6.20 6.79
C LEU A 86 7.20 -6.64 8.23
N PHE A 87 7.37 -5.68 9.15
CA PHE A 87 7.56 -5.96 10.58
C PHE A 87 6.27 -6.38 11.29
N LYS A 88 5.10 -5.95 10.82
CA LYS A 88 3.80 -6.15 11.50
C LYS A 88 2.95 -7.26 10.90
N VAL A 89 3.17 -7.59 9.63
CA VAL A 89 2.42 -8.64 8.93
C VAL A 89 2.78 -10.02 9.48
N ASN A 90 1.77 -10.85 9.75
CA ASN A 90 1.93 -12.23 10.21
C ASN A 90 0.75 -13.10 9.74
N GLU A 91 0.79 -14.41 10.05
CA GLU A 91 -0.22 -15.37 9.60
C GLU A 91 -1.65 -15.03 10.07
N GLU A 92 -1.80 -14.40 11.23
CA GLU A 92 -3.09 -14.06 11.84
C GLU A 92 -3.73 -12.81 11.22
N ASN A 93 -2.91 -11.83 10.82
CA ASN A 93 -3.39 -10.51 10.39
C ASN A 93 -3.12 -10.18 8.91
N GLN A 94 -2.48 -11.09 8.16
CA GLN A 94 -1.91 -10.82 6.84
C GLN A 94 -2.87 -10.12 5.86
N GLU A 95 -4.11 -10.57 5.74
CA GLU A 95 -5.07 -10.00 4.80
C GLU A 95 -5.38 -8.53 5.11
N TYR A 96 -5.79 -8.26 6.35
CA TYR A 96 -6.13 -6.92 6.81
C TYR A 96 -4.90 -5.99 6.84
N CYS A 97 -3.79 -6.47 7.39
CA CYS A 97 -2.55 -5.69 7.47
C CYS A 97 -2.08 -5.29 6.06
N THR A 98 -2.04 -6.24 5.12
CA THR A 98 -1.69 -5.97 3.73
C THR A 98 -2.62 -4.94 3.09
N MET A 99 -3.93 -5.09 3.31
CA MET A 99 -4.92 -4.16 2.77
C MET A 99 -4.71 -2.73 3.26
N CYS A 100 -4.51 -2.52 4.56
CA CYS A 100 -4.32 -1.19 5.15
C CYS A 100 -3.09 -0.48 4.57
N TYR A 101 -1.93 -1.15 4.57
CA TYR A 101 -0.70 -0.55 4.06
C TYR A 101 -0.76 -0.30 2.55
N LEU A 102 -1.32 -1.23 1.78
CA LEU A 102 -1.44 -1.03 0.34
C LEU A 102 -2.48 0.02 -0.04
N ASN A 103 -3.48 0.30 0.79
CA ASN A 103 -4.36 1.45 0.59
C ASN A 103 -3.61 2.77 0.75
N CYS A 104 -2.63 2.86 1.67
CA CYS A 104 -1.74 4.02 1.76
C CYS A 104 -0.84 4.14 0.52
N ILE A 105 -0.19 3.05 0.11
CA ILE A 105 0.64 3.02 -1.10
C ILE A 105 -0.16 3.39 -2.35
N TYR A 106 -1.40 2.91 -2.44
CA TYR A 106 -2.29 3.23 -3.54
C TYR A 106 -2.64 4.72 -3.59
N GLN A 107 -2.88 5.37 -2.44
CA GLN A 107 -3.11 6.81 -2.37
C GLN A 107 -1.86 7.61 -2.78
N ILE A 108 -0.68 7.20 -2.33
CA ILE A 108 0.61 7.78 -2.77
C ILE A 108 0.76 7.66 -4.28
N TYR A 109 0.48 6.48 -4.83
CA TYR A 109 0.51 6.24 -6.26
C TYR A 109 -0.47 7.14 -7.03
N LEU A 110 -1.73 7.22 -6.59
CA LEU A 110 -2.74 8.10 -7.21
C LEU A 110 -2.33 9.57 -7.18
N TYR A 111 -1.76 10.05 -6.07
CA TYR A 111 -1.23 11.41 -5.98
C TYR A 111 -0.08 11.62 -6.99
N GLY A 112 0.79 10.62 -7.15
CA GLY A 112 1.86 10.67 -8.13
C GLY A 112 1.40 10.64 -9.60
N LEU A 113 0.15 10.30 -9.88
CA LEU A 113 -0.44 10.36 -11.22
C LEU A 113 -1.09 11.72 -11.55
N MET A 114 -1.09 12.68 -10.61
CA MET A 114 -1.63 14.01 -10.87
C MET A 114 -0.76 14.75 -11.89
N GLU A 115 -1.39 15.52 -12.79
CA GLU A 115 -0.71 16.16 -13.94
C GLU A 115 0.47 17.08 -13.54
N TYR A 116 0.44 17.62 -12.34
CA TYR A 116 1.47 18.54 -11.85
C TYR A 116 2.60 17.85 -11.06
N TYR A 117 2.52 16.54 -10.83
CA TYR A 117 3.57 15.84 -10.09
C TYR A 117 4.76 15.53 -11.01
N PRO A 118 5.96 16.08 -10.76
CA PRO A 118 7.06 16.01 -11.72
C PRO A 118 7.84 14.69 -11.69
N PHE A 119 7.55 13.80 -10.74
CA PHE A 119 8.32 12.58 -10.49
C PHE A 119 7.52 11.29 -10.71
N THR A 120 6.49 11.33 -11.57
CA THR A 120 5.59 10.18 -11.81
C THR A 120 6.35 8.93 -12.23
N ASP A 121 7.24 9.02 -13.23
CA ASP A 121 8.04 7.87 -13.69
C ASP A 121 8.95 7.32 -12.59
N LEU A 122 9.66 8.20 -11.88
CA LEU A 122 10.56 7.81 -10.78
C LEU A 122 9.79 7.14 -9.63
N LEU A 123 8.62 7.65 -9.29
CA LEU A 123 7.75 7.04 -8.28
C LEU A 123 7.32 5.64 -8.72
N TRP A 124 6.87 5.51 -9.96
CA TRP A 124 6.38 4.25 -10.49
C TRP A 124 7.49 3.18 -10.58
N GLU A 125 8.67 3.57 -11.05
CA GLU A 125 9.85 2.70 -11.07
C GLU A 125 10.22 2.25 -9.65
N TYR A 126 10.27 3.19 -8.70
CA TYR A 126 10.59 2.89 -7.31
C TYR A 126 9.57 1.94 -6.65
N LEU A 127 8.27 2.19 -6.85
CA LEU A 127 7.21 1.30 -6.36
C LEU A 127 7.32 -0.09 -6.98
N SER A 128 7.60 -0.19 -8.28
CA SER A 128 7.76 -1.47 -8.98
C SER A 128 8.92 -2.30 -8.40
N LEU A 129 10.04 -1.66 -8.04
CA LEU A 129 11.16 -2.32 -7.37
C LEU A 129 10.77 -2.80 -5.96
N CYS A 130 10.06 -1.96 -5.20
CA CYS A 130 9.56 -2.34 -3.89
C CYS A 130 8.61 -3.53 -3.96
N PHE A 131 7.73 -3.56 -4.97
CA PHE A 131 6.75 -4.63 -5.11
C PHE A 131 7.38 -6.00 -5.36
N HIS A 132 8.49 -6.05 -6.10
CA HIS A 132 9.27 -7.28 -6.24
C HIS A 132 9.74 -7.81 -4.90
N ALA A 133 10.43 -6.98 -4.11
CA ALA A 133 10.97 -7.40 -2.83
C ALA A 133 9.87 -7.84 -1.86
N MET A 134 8.76 -7.10 -1.82
CA MET A 134 7.62 -7.44 -0.97
C MET A 134 6.94 -8.76 -1.39
N GLY A 135 6.66 -8.94 -2.68
CA GLY A 135 5.97 -10.14 -3.15
C GLY A 135 6.77 -11.41 -2.87
N ILE A 136 8.08 -11.38 -3.09
CA ILE A 136 8.97 -12.51 -2.75
C ILE A 136 8.99 -12.76 -1.24
N TYR A 137 9.11 -11.71 -0.41
CA TYR A 137 9.09 -11.85 1.04
C TYR A 137 7.81 -12.56 1.51
N LEU A 138 6.64 -12.14 1.03
CA LEU A 138 5.36 -12.70 1.47
C LEU A 138 5.24 -14.18 1.10
N VAL A 139 5.68 -14.57 -0.10
CA VAL A 139 5.69 -15.99 -0.53
C VAL A 139 6.65 -16.81 0.32
N ASP A 140 7.87 -16.31 0.54
CA ASP A 140 8.90 -17.01 1.31
C ASP A 140 8.49 -17.22 2.79
N HIS A 141 7.69 -16.31 3.34
CA HIS A 141 7.14 -16.39 4.69
C HIS A 141 5.76 -17.06 4.75
N LYS A 142 5.29 -17.67 3.65
CA LYS A 142 4.00 -18.38 3.56
C LYS A 142 2.78 -17.53 3.93
N LEU A 143 2.84 -16.23 3.66
CA LEU A 143 1.75 -15.28 3.89
C LEU A 143 0.84 -15.23 2.65
N ASP A 144 0.23 -16.36 2.33
CA ASP A 144 -0.54 -16.61 1.11
C ASP A 144 -1.76 -15.68 0.93
N LYS A 145 -2.55 -15.44 1.98
CA LYS A 145 -3.69 -14.51 1.94
C LYS A 145 -3.22 -13.07 1.73
N GLY A 146 -2.12 -12.69 2.38
CA GLY A 146 -1.45 -11.41 2.18
C GLY A 146 -0.95 -11.27 0.74
N CYS A 147 -0.31 -12.30 0.18
CA CYS A 147 0.09 -12.32 -1.22
C CYS A 147 -1.08 -12.09 -2.18
N GLN A 148 -2.24 -12.69 -1.94
CA GLN A 148 -3.42 -12.51 -2.80
C GLN A 148 -3.90 -11.05 -2.80
N VAL A 149 -4.04 -10.44 -1.63
CA VAL A 149 -4.40 -9.01 -1.50
C VAL A 149 -3.36 -8.13 -2.20
N PHE A 150 -2.09 -8.42 -1.96
CA PHE A 150 -0.96 -7.72 -2.53
C PHE A 150 -0.98 -7.74 -4.05
N LEU A 151 -1.09 -8.93 -4.61
CA LEU A 151 -1.12 -9.17 -6.04
C LEU A 151 -2.28 -8.44 -6.72
N ASN A 152 -3.47 -8.51 -6.13
CA ASN A 152 -4.64 -7.82 -6.67
C ASN A 152 -4.43 -6.30 -6.71
N LYS A 153 -3.89 -5.70 -5.64
CA LYS A 153 -3.66 -4.26 -5.62
C LYS A 153 -2.55 -3.83 -6.58
N VAL A 154 -1.43 -4.56 -6.65
CA VAL A 154 -0.34 -4.27 -7.59
C VAL A 154 -0.81 -4.39 -9.04
N SER A 155 -1.62 -5.41 -9.36
CA SER A 155 -2.24 -5.55 -10.68
C SER A 155 -3.15 -4.36 -11.02
N THR A 156 -3.98 -3.89 -10.08
CA THR A 156 -4.78 -2.67 -10.26
C THR A 156 -3.90 -1.47 -10.57
N MET A 157 -2.83 -1.25 -9.81
CA MET A 157 -1.88 -0.16 -10.07
C MET A 157 -1.20 -0.29 -11.43
N GLY A 158 -0.80 -1.51 -11.82
CA GLY A 158 -0.22 -1.79 -13.14
C GLY A 158 -1.17 -1.48 -14.29
N LYS A 159 -2.47 -1.80 -14.17
CA LYS A 159 -3.47 -1.48 -15.19
C LYS A 159 -3.66 0.03 -15.33
N LEU A 160 -3.72 0.73 -14.20
CA LEU A 160 -3.76 2.20 -14.18
C LEU A 160 -2.50 2.81 -14.78
N ALA A 161 -1.33 2.22 -14.53
CA ALA A 161 -0.05 2.66 -15.08
C ALA A 161 -0.06 2.55 -16.61
N ALA A 162 -0.48 1.41 -17.15
CA ALA A 162 -0.63 1.19 -18.60
C ALA A 162 -1.58 2.23 -19.22
N GLN A 163 -2.74 2.46 -18.61
CA GLN A 163 -3.72 3.47 -19.07
C GLN A 163 -3.17 4.90 -19.07
N LYS A 164 -2.17 5.18 -18.22
CA LYS A 164 -1.49 6.47 -18.12
C LYS A 164 -0.22 6.54 -18.98
N GLY A 165 0.09 5.50 -19.75
CA GLY A 165 1.26 5.44 -20.62
C GLY A 165 2.57 5.18 -19.88
N LEU A 166 2.52 4.75 -18.61
CA LEU A 166 3.70 4.35 -17.85
C LEU A 166 4.14 2.94 -18.26
N HIS A 167 5.45 2.69 -18.25
CA HIS A 167 6.00 1.38 -18.60
C HIS A 167 5.54 0.30 -17.61
N THR A 168 5.12 -0.88 -18.08
CA THR A 168 4.64 -1.97 -17.21
C THR A 168 5.54 -3.21 -17.22
N SER A 169 6.64 -3.19 -17.97
CA SER A 169 7.58 -4.31 -18.09
C SER A 169 8.07 -4.80 -16.72
N SER A 170 8.42 -3.89 -15.83
CA SER A 170 8.85 -4.20 -14.46
C SER A 170 7.77 -4.99 -13.69
N ILE A 171 6.50 -4.62 -13.83
CA ILE A 171 5.40 -5.35 -13.18
C ILE A 171 5.14 -6.71 -13.86
N GLN A 172 5.24 -6.79 -15.18
CA GLN A 172 5.12 -8.06 -15.90
C GLN A 172 6.21 -9.06 -15.46
N HIS A 173 7.46 -8.59 -15.34
CA HIS A 173 8.57 -9.37 -14.81
C HIS A 173 8.34 -9.79 -13.36
N PHE A 174 7.87 -8.88 -12.51
CA PHE A 174 7.48 -9.20 -11.13
C PHE A 174 6.46 -10.34 -11.08
N LEU A 175 5.37 -10.23 -11.85
CA LEU A 175 4.29 -11.21 -11.85
C LEU A 175 4.77 -12.57 -12.33
N HIS A 176 5.66 -12.60 -13.32
CA HIS A 176 6.28 -13.84 -13.77
C HIS A 176 7.18 -14.49 -12.70
N ASN A 177 8.01 -13.69 -12.02
CA ASN A 177 8.87 -14.19 -10.94
C ASN A 177 8.02 -14.70 -9.76
N LEU A 178 6.93 -14.01 -9.43
CA LEU A 178 6.00 -14.44 -8.40
C LEU A 178 5.28 -15.73 -8.78
N GLU A 179 4.87 -15.89 -10.04
CA GLU A 179 4.28 -17.13 -10.58
C GLU A 179 5.24 -18.33 -10.37
N ILE A 180 6.50 -18.19 -10.77
CA ILE A 180 7.51 -19.24 -10.58
C ILE A 180 7.70 -19.53 -9.09
N ARG A 181 7.90 -18.49 -8.28
CA ARG A 181 8.19 -18.65 -6.85
C ARG A 181 7.02 -19.26 -6.07
N ALA A 182 5.79 -18.86 -6.40
CA ALA A 182 4.59 -19.42 -5.79
C ALA A 182 4.43 -20.92 -6.12
N ASN A 183 4.71 -21.32 -7.36
CA ASN A 183 4.72 -22.73 -7.76
C ASN A 183 5.78 -23.54 -6.99
N GLU A 184 7.02 -23.02 -6.91
CA GLU A 184 8.10 -23.68 -6.15
C GLU A 184 7.77 -23.84 -4.66
N SER A 185 7.05 -22.87 -4.09
CA SER A 185 6.65 -22.86 -2.68
C SER A 185 5.35 -23.62 -2.39
N GLY A 186 4.71 -24.23 -3.40
CA GLY A 186 3.51 -25.05 -3.24
C GLY A 186 2.21 -24.26 -3.15
N PHE A 187 2.14 -23.06 -3.74
CA PHE A 187 0.97 -22.18 -3.80
C PHE A 187 0.43 -22.04 -5.24
N PRO A 188 -0.17 -23.09 -5.83
CA PRO A 188 -0.59 -23.10 -7.23
C PRO A 188 -1.66 -22.03 -7.54
N ASP A 189 -2.62 -21.81 -6.63
CA ASP A 189 -3.65 -20.78 -6.82
C ASP A 189 -3.06 -19.37 -6.92
N LEU A 190 -2.00 -19.09 -6.15
CA LEU A 190 -1.30 -17.81 -6.21
C LEU A 190 -0.51 -17.68 -7.51
N ALA A 191 0.11 -18.76 -7.97
CA ALA A 191 0.82 -18.77 -9.24
C ALA A 191 -0.12 -18.51 -10.42
N ASP A 192 -1.27 -19.18 -10.45
CA ASP A 192 -2.30 -18.98 -11.47
C ASP A 192 -2.85 -17.56 -11.46
N ASN A 193 -3.07 -16.99 -10.27
CA ASN A 193 -3.47 -15.59 -10.15
C ASN A 193 -2.40 -14.64 -10.69
N ALA A 194 -1.12 -14.87 -10.41
CA ALA A 194 -0.03 -14.02 -10.89
C ALA A 194 0.08 -14.07 -12.42
N LYS A 195 -0.04 -15.27 -12.99
CA LYS A 195 -0.11 -15.52 -14.42
C LYS A 195 -1.27 -14.78 -15.08
N ASN A 196 -2.48 -14.89 -14.52
CA ASN A 196 -3.68 -14.21 -15.04
C ASN A 196 -3.52 -12.68 -15.03
N HIS A 197 -2.98 -12.12 -13.95
CA HIS A 197 -2.72 -10.68 -13.86
C HIS A 197 -1.66 -10.21 -14.86
N ARG A 198 -0.63 -11.03 -15.13
CA ARG A 198 0.39 -10.73 -16.14
C ARG A 198 -0.22 -10.62 -17.53
N PHE A 199 -0.99 -11.63 -17.96
CA PHE A 199 -1.64 -11.61 -19.27
C PHE A 199 -2.57 -10.41 -19.44
N ASN A 200 -3.31 -10.04 -18.38
CA ASN A 200 -4.17 -8.86 -18.41
C ASN A 200 -3.42 -7.53 -18.57
N LEU A 201 -2.12 -7.47 -18.23
CA LEU A 201 -1.29 -6.28 -18.44
C LEU A 201 -0.64 -6.25 -19.82
N GLU A 202 -0.49 -7.40 -20.48
CA GLU A 202 0.06 -7.49 -21.85
C GLU A 202 -0.95 -7.07 -22.92
N THR A 203 -2.25 -7.05 -22.57
CA THR A 203 -3.35 -6.68 -23.48
C THR A 203 -3.61 -5.17 -23.58
N PHE A 204 -2.83 -4.31 -22.91
CA PHE A 204 -2.97 -2.85 -22.94
C PHE A 204 -1.93 -2.17 -23.81
#